data_AF-A0A9D6LBZ8-F1
#
_entry.id   AF-A0A9D6LBZ8-F1
#
_cell.length_a   1.000
_cell.length_b   1.000
_cell.length_c   1.000
_cell.angle_alpha   90.00
_cell.angle_beta   90.00
_cell.angle_gamma   90.00
#
_symmetry.space_group_name_H-M   'P 1'
#
loop_
_entity.id
_entity.type
_entity.pdbx_description
1 polymer ?
#
loop_
_entity_poly.entity_id
_entity_poly.type
_entity_poly.pdbx_seq_one_letter_code
_entity_poly.pdbx_strand_id
1 'polypeptide(L)'
;MTDLDRRKFLQRSGATVGGALVNPKLGVFAAAAAAAGAIAGRGATAAETGAVHEVRRLLRSGEPINSRGQPFGHDVTALALVSAPAADPTSRVLVVAGHGSPRPGCEERIARKTVGISVVELEYEKTAKSARWRHEVASEHNRRWDLDTPIPMDGARMAPDEPAFRVQRVDAPVGAIACVAATPWQSVLCAERGGWIVEVHAVSGTAIRRLSLGRVDAVSIAVRAEAGKAIVVELESARGGTFKFVSHQRFDPRLPQGNVQSLLIGELFFRQGGEPHVWAPVTEGLVGEEWAGRLADPFPAATAATAAPLATVAAGAQSPRAGAFFVERETDGASVLSG
;
A
#
# COMPACT_ATOMS: atom_id res chain seq x y z
N MET A 1 -3.81 14.48 33.38
CA MET A 1 -3.07 14.81 32.14
C MET A 1 -4.05 15.49 31.20
N THR A 2 -3.83 16.76 30.91
CA THR A 2 -4.82 17.58 30.19
C THR A 2 -4.79 17.28 28.70
N ASP A 3 -5.86 17.59 27.97
CA ASP A 3 -5.97 17.32 26.52
C ASP A 3 -4.89 18.07 25.70
N LEU A 4 -4.29 19.10 26.29
CA LEU A 4 -3.15 19.84 25.76
C LEU A 4 -1.82 19.07 25.89
N ASP A 5 -1.67 18.25 26.93
CA ASP A 5 -0.47 17.44 27.17
C ASP A 5 -0.37 16.25 26.21
N ARG A 6 -1.52 15.69 25.80
CA ARG A 6 -1.58 14.62 24.78
C ARG A 6 -1.11 15.08 23.40
N ARG A 7 -1.43 16.32 23.00
CA ARG A 7 -1.00 16.88 21.71
C ARG A 7 0.51 17.17 21.66
N LYS A 8 1.10 17.61 22.78
CA LYS A 8 2.54 17.87 22.87
C LYS A 8 3.37 16.59 22.91
N PHE A 9 2.84 15.50 23.45
CA PHE A 9 3.52 14.20 23.47
C PHE A 9 3.66 13.59 22.06
N LEU A 10 2.61 13.67 21.24
CA LEU A 10 2.62 13.15 19.86
C LEU A 10 3.52 13.94 18.89
N GLN A 11 3.92 15.17 19.24
CA GLN A 11 4.75 16.02 18.40
C GLN A 11 6.26 15.78 18.59
N ARG A 12 6.69 15.02 19.62
CA ARG A 12 8.12 14.86 20.00
C ARG A 12 8.70 13.47 19.72
N SER A 13 7.90 12.46 19.41
CA SER A 13 8.41 11.13 19.05
C SER A 13 8.65 11.03 17.55
N GLY A 14 9.87 11.36 17.11
CA GLY A 14 10.35 11.21 15.73
C GLY A 14 10.61 9.75 15.33
N ALA A 15 9.58 8.90 15.40
CA ALA A 15 9.61 7.54 14.85
C ALA A 15 8.68 7.48 13.63
N THR A 16 9.29 7.41 12.44
CA THR A 16 8.61 7.22 11.17
C THR A 16 8.06 5.79 11.11
N VAL A 17 6.84 5.59 11.61
CA VAL A 17 5.99 4.46 11.23
C VAL A 17 5.17 4.94 10.04
N GLY A 18 5.18 4.17 8.95
CA GLY A 18 4.49 4.49 7.69
C GLY A 18 3.13 5.14 7.94
N GLY A 19 2.94 6.33 7.36
CA GLY A 19 1.89 7.28 7.71
C GLY A 19 0.48 6.67 7.65
N ALA A 20 0.03 6.12 8.77
CA ALA A 20 -1.38 5.96 9.04
C ALA A 20 -1.92 7.34 9.43
N LEU A 21 -2.88 7.85 8.65
CA LEU A 21 -3.72 8.97 9.08
C LEU A 21 -4.41 8.56 10.38
N VAL A 22 -3.91 9.05 11.52
CA VAL A 22 -4.53 8.81 12.82
C VAL A 22 -5.78 9.70 12.92
N ASN A 23 -6.94 9.15 12.56
CA ASN A 23 -8.21 9.73 12.98
C ASN A 23 -8.44 9.34 14.45
N PRO A 24 -8.47 10.30 15.40
CA PRO A 24 -8.61 9.99 16.82
C PRO A 24 -9.95 9.33 17.19
N LYS A 25 -10.98 9.38 16.31
CA LYS A 25 -12.23 8.63 16.48
C LYS A 25 -12.12 7.17 16.01
N LEU A 26 -11.09 6.82 15.25
CA LEU A 26 -10.83 5.48 14.72
C LEU A 26 -9.72 4.76 15.51
N GLY A 27 -9.57 5.06 16.81
CA GLY A 27 -8.47 4.64 17.70
C GLY A 27 -8.14 3.14 17.79
N VAL A 28 -8.88 2.29 17.07
CA VAL A 28 -8.68 0.84 16.94
C VAL A 28 -7.74 0.48 15.77
N PHE A 29 -7.60 1.33 14.75
CA PHE A 29 -6.92 0.93 13.51
C PHE A 29 -5.38 1.00 13.56
N ALA A 30 -4.79 1.86 14.39
CA ALA A 30 -3.33 2.02 14.47
C ALA A 30 -2.62 0.77 15.01
N ALA A 31 -3.30 -0.05 15.82
CA ALA A 31 -2.73 -1.30 16.36
C ALA A 31 -2.73 -2.45 15.33
N ALA A 32 -3.69 -2.47 14.39
CA ALA A 32 -3.85 -3.57 13.44
C ALA A 32 -2.76 -3.61 12.37
N ALA A 33 -2.30 -2.45 11.88
CA ALA A 33 -1.20 -2.38 10.92
C ALA A 33 0.16 -2.81 11.54
N ALA A 34 0.38 -2.47 12.82
CA ALA A 34 1.57 -2.91 13.56
C ALA A 34 1.54 -4.43 13.87
N ALA A 35 0.36 -4.99 14.14
CA ALA A 35 0.19 -6.42 14.39
C ALA A 35 0.39 -7.29 13.12
N ALA A 36 -0.01 -6.79 11.94
CA ALA A 36 0.19 -7.51 10.67
C ALA A 36 1.69 -7.74 10.36
N GLY A 37 2.57 -6.80 10.73
CA GLY A 37 4.03 -6.98 10.63
C GLY A 37 4.60 -7.97 11.65
N ALA A 38 4.03 -8.05 12.86
CA ALA A 38 4.48 -8.96 13.90
C ALA A 38 4.07 -10.43 13.66
N ILE A 39 2.96 -10.67 12.96
CA ILE A 39 2.47 -12.03 12.66
C ILE A 39 3.30 -12.71 11.55
N ALA A 40 4.02 -11.94 10.72
CA ALA A 40 4.85 -12.47 9.63
C ALA A 40 6.29 -12.86 10.04
N GLY A 41 6.74 -12.53 11.25
CA GLY A 41 8.08 -12.93 11.69
C GLY A 41 8.45 -12.42 13.07
N ARG A 42 8.63 -13.36 14.02
CA ARG A 42 8.98 -13.20 15.45
C ARG A 42 7.80 -12.83 16.36
N GLY A 43 7.41 -13.81 17.17
CA GLY A 43 6.43 -13.68 18.23
C GLY A 43 6.81 -12.58 19.21
N ALA A 44 6.08 -11.47 19.15
CA ALA A 44 5.95 -10.56 20.26
C ALA A 44 4.98 -11.18 21.26
N THR A 45 5.48 -11.67 22.39
CA THR A 45 4.65 -12.12 23.51
C THR A 45 3.96 -10.90 24.12
N ALA A 46 2.68 -10.75 23.85
CA ALA A 46 1.78 -9.83 24.52
C ALA A 46 1.60 -10.27 25.99
N ALA A 47 2.55 -9.91 26.86
CA ALA A 47 2.58 -10.39 28.24
C ALA A 47 2.19 -9.35 29.31
N GLU A 48 1.86 -8.09 28.96
CA GLU A 48 1.74 -7.04 29.99
C GLU A 48 0.37 -6.40 30.18
N THR A 49 -0.65 -6.68 29.36
CA THR A 49 -1.95 -5.98 29.48
C THR A 49 -3.14 -6.84 29.84
N GLY A 50 -3.03 -8.17 29.85
CA GLY A 50 -4.16 -9.09 30.12
C GLY A 50 -5.35 -8.94 29.16
N ALA A 51 -5.24 -8.08 28.13
CA ALA A 51 -6.29 -7.86 27.16
C ALA A 51 -6.32 -9.06 26.21
N VAL A 52 -7.45 -9.76 26.18
CA VAL A 52 -7.70 -10.79 25.17
C VAL A 52 -7.89 -10.07 23.85
N HIS A 53 -6.98 -10.32 22.91
CA HIS A 53 -7.08 -9.82 21.54
C HIS A 53 -7.76 -10.88 20.69
N GLU A 54 -8.97 -10.59 20.22
CA GLU A 54 -9.64 -11.45 19.25
C GLU A 54 -9.12 -11.12 17.85
N VAL A 55 -8.52 -12.12 17.19
CA VAL A 55 -8.07 -12.00 15.80
C VAL A 55 -9.13 -12.58 14.90
N ARG A 56 -9.74 -11.73 14.07
CA ARG A 56 -10.76 -12.16 13.11
C ARG A 56 -10.23 -12.06 11.69
N ARG A 57 -10.65 -13.04 10.90
CA ARG A 57 -10.40 -13.06 9.46
C ARG A 57 -11.51 -12.30 8.76
N LEU A 58 -11.15 -11.28 7.96
CA LEU A 58 -12.14 -10.53 7.18
C LEU A 58 -12.36 -11.13 5.80
N LEU A 59 -11.29 -11.53 5.11
CA LEU A 59 -11.31 -12.05 3.74
C LEU A 59 -10.22 -13.12 3.55
N ARG A 60 -10.50 -14.13 2.72
CA ARG A 60 -9.53 -15.14 2.26
C ARG A 60 -9.11 -14.87 0.83
N SER A 61 -7.89 -15.28 0.50
CA SER A 61 -7.47 -15.33 -0.91
C SER A 61 -8.41 -16.22 -1.72
N GLY A 62 -8.85 -15.71 -2.88
CA GLY A 62 -9.79 -16.37 -3.77
C GLY A 62 -11.27 -16.16 -3.41
N GLU A 63 -11.61 -15.58 -2.26
CA GLU A 63 -13.01 -15.22 -1.97
C GLU A 63 -13.49 -14.12 -2.94
N PRO A 64 -14.74 -14.18 -3.40
CA PRO A 64 -15.26 -13.19 -4.33
C PRO A 64 -15.38 -11.83 -3.63
N ILE A 65 -14.74 -10.80 -4.19
CA ILE A 65 -14.87 -9.44 -3.69
C ILE A 65 -16.15 -8.76 -4.16
N ASN A 66 -16.80 -9.26 -5.23
CA ASN A 66 -18.03 -8.67 -5.74
C ASN A 66 -18.97 -9.72 -6.35
N SER A 67 -20.19 -9.30 -6.69
CA SER A 67 -21.20 -10.14 -7.33
C SER A 67 -20.79 -10.72 -8.69
N ARG A 68 -19.75 -10.18 -9.33
CA ARG A 68 -19.16 -10.72 -10.58
C ARG A 68 -18.20 -11.87 -10.32
N GLY A 69 -17.95 -12.24 -9.05
CA GLY A 69 -17.05 -13.32 -8.68
C GLY A 69 -15.57 -13.00 -8.86
N GLN A 70 -15.19 -11.71 -8.96
CA GLN A 70 -13.78 -11.35 -9.01
C GLN A 70 -13.10 -11.78 -7.71
N PRO A 71 -11.98 -12.52 -7.74
CA PRO A 71 -11.37 -13.02 -6.52
C PRO A 71 -10.57 -11.94 -5.80
N PHE A 72 -10.54 -12.01 -4.47
CA PHE A 72 -9.54 -11.32 -3.66
C PHE A 72 -8.18 -11.96 -3.95
N GLY A 73 -7.17 -11.13 -4.18
CA GLY A 73 -5.85 -11.61 -4.57
C GLY A 73 -5.17 -12.51 -3.53
N HIS A 74 -4.01 -13.03 -3.90
CA HIS A 74 -3.16 -13.85 -3.01
C HIS A 74 -1.97 -13.01 -2.56
N ASP A 75 -1.41 -13.35 -1.40
CA ASP A 75 -0.17 -12.72 -0.90
C ASP A 75 -0.30 -11.20 -0.74
N VAL A 76 -1.15 -10.77 0.20
CA VAL A 76 -1.31 -9.35 0.56
C VAL A 76 0.03 -8.86 1.12
N THR A 77 0.74 -8.05 0.35
CA THR A 77 2.05 -7.49 0.71
C THR A 77 1.93 -6.14 1.40
N ALA A 78 0.87 -5.39 1.10
CA ALA A 78 0.69 -4.05 1.61
C ALA A 78 -0.79 -3.65 1.60
N LEU A 79 -1.19 -2.79 2.53
CA LEU A 79 -2.59 -2.40 2.72
C LEU A 79 -2.70 -0.95 3.19
N ALA A 80 -3.68 -0.22 2.63
CA ALA A 80 -4.05 1.13 3.03
C ALA A 80 -5.56 1.23 3.25
N LEU A 81 -5.96 2.14 4.13
CA LEU A 81 -7.36 2.43 4.44
C LEU A 81 -7.74 3.82 3.92
N VAL A 82 -8.91 3.91 3.29
CA VAL A 82 -9.49 5.16 2.81
C VAL A 82 -10.92 5.25 3.32
N SER A 83 -11.35 6.42 3.79
CA SER A 83 -12.74 6.63 4.19
C SER A 83 -13.69 6.40 3.01
N ALA A 84 -14.73 5.59 3.21
CA ALA A 84 -15.79 5.44 2.22
C ALA A 84 -16.65 6.73 2.15
N PRO A 85 -17.23 7.06 0.99
CA PRO A 85 -18.20 8.16 0.86
C PRO A 85 -19.54 7.72 1.45
N ALA A 86 -19.62 7.60 2.78
CA ALA A 86 -20.84 7.20 3.48
C ALA A 86 -21.45 8.37 4.25
N ALA A 87 -22.77 8.31 4.46
CA ALA A 87 -23.48 9.21 5.37
C ALA A 87 -22.90 9.16 6.80
N ASP A 88 -22.36 8.00 7.19
CA ASP A 88 -21.55 7.82 8.38
C ASP A 88 -20.17 7.26 8.01
N PRO A 89 -19.12 8.10 7.93
CA PRO A 89 -17.77 7.67 7.58
C PRO A 89 -17.11 6.80 8.67
N THR A 90 -17.76 6.63 9.83
CA THR A 90 -17.24 5.76 10.90
C THR A 90 -17.68 4.31 10.76
N SER A 91 -18.72 4.05 9.96
CA SER A 91 -19.24 2.70 9.76
C SER A 91 -18.72 2.02 8.49
N ARG A 92 -18.02 2.73 7.60
CA ARG A 92 -17.57 2.18 6.32
C ARG A 92 -16.17 2.64 5.95
N VAL A 93 -15.36 1.70 5.46
CA VAL A 93 -13.98 1.96 5.05
C VAL A 93 -13.67 1.18 3.77
N LEU A 94 -12.91 1.79 2.87
CA LEU A 94 -12.33 1.13 1.71
C LEU A 94 -10.92 0.67 2.07
N VAL A 95 -10.66 -0.60 1.80
CA VAL A 95 -9.36 -1.23 1.95
C VAL A 95 -8.74 -1.39 0.57
N VAL A 96 -7.57 -0.81 0.37
CA VAL A 96 -6.75 -1.03 -0.84
C VAL A 96 -5.63 -1.98 -0.47
N ALA A 97 -5.65 -3.19 -1.04
CA ALA A 97 -4.68 -4.24 -0.79
C ALA A 97 -3.82 -4.50 -2.05
N GLY A 98 -2.51 -4.41 -1.90
CA GLY A 98 -1.51 -4.82 -2.88
C GLY A 98 -1.18 -6.31 -2.74
N HIS A 99 -0.99 -6.99 -3.87
CA HIS A 99 -0.73 -8.42 -3.95
C HIS A 99 0.56 -8.67 -4.74
N GLY A 100 1.54 -9.30 -4.10
CA GLY A 100 2.92 -9.30 -4.56
C GLY A 100 3.40 -10.56 -5.28
N SER A 101 2.73 -11.70 -5.10
CA SER A 101 3.19 -12.96 -5.67
C SER A 101 2.05 -13.83 -6.17
N PRO A 102 2.19 -14.50 -7.32
CA PRO A 102 1.20 -15.46 -7.77
C PRO A 102 1.12 -16.63 -6.78
N ARG A 103 -0.06 -17.25 -6.71
CA ARG A 103 -0.23 -18.48 -5.91
C ARG A 103 0.65 -19.61 -6.49
N PRO A 104 1.51 -20.27 -5.68
CA PRO A 104 2.34 -21.36 -6.18
C PRO A 104 1.49 -22.55 -6.61
N GLY A 105 1.90 -23.23 -7.69
CA GLY A 105 1.27 -24.46 -8.18
C GLY A 105 -0.09 -24.29 -8.87
N CYS A 106 -0.50 -23.07 -9.21
CA CYS A 106 -1.68 -22.85 -10.05
C CYS A 106 -1.30 -22.58 -11.51
N GLU A 107 -2.25 -22.81 -12.43
CA GLU A 107 -2.08 -22.45 -13.85
C GLU A 107 -1.71 -20.97 -13.99
N GLU A 108 -0.84 -20.64 -14.95
CA GLU A 108 -0.37 -19.25 -15.17
C GLU A 108 -1.52 -18.25 -15.30
N ARG A 109 -2.58 -18.62 -16.02
CA ARG A 109 -3.78 -17.77 -16.15
C ARG A 109 -4.41 -17.46 -14.79
N ILE A 110 -4.50 -18.43 -13.89
CA ILE A 110 -5.04 -18.23 -12.53
C ILE A 110 -4.04 -17.42 -11.70
N ALA A 111 -2.75 -17.73 -11.80
CA ALA A 111 -1.67 -17.03 -11.13
C ALA A 111 -1.71 -15.51 -11.42
N ARG A 112 -1.92 -15.14 -12.68
CA ARG A 112 -2.04 -13.74 -13.12
C ARG A 112 -3.20 -12.99 -12.46
N LYS A 113 -4.34 -13.67 -12.25
CA LYS A 113 -5.50 -13.10 -11.54
C LYS A 113 -5.24 -12.83 -10.05
N THR A 114 -4.28 -13.54 -9.45
CA THR A 114 -3.98 -13.40 -8.02
C THR A 114 -3.05 -12.25 -7.66
N VAL A 115 -2.34 -11.67 -8.63
CA VAL A 115 -1.41 -10.54 -8.46
C VAL A 115 -2.07 -9.22 -8.86
N GLY A 116 -1.68 -8.11 -8.23
CA GLY A 116 -2.19 -6.76 -8.54
C GLY A 116 -2.80 -6.06 -7.33
N ILE A 117 -3.94 -5.39 -7.51
CA ILE A 117 -4.59 -4.54 -6.50
C ILE A 117 -6.04 -4.98 -6.30
N SER A 118 -6.48 -5.12 -5.05
CA SER A 118 -7.89 -5.26 -4.68
C SER A 118 -8.36 -4.06 -3.88
N VAL A 119 -9.54 -3.54 -4.22
CA VAL A 119 -10.30 -2.62 -3.38
C VAL A 119 -11.51 -3.36 -2.85
N VAL A 120 -11.69 -3.33 -1.54
CA VAL A 120 -12.85 -3.92 -0.87
C VAL A 120 -13.44 -2.93 0.13
N GLU A 121 -14.77 -2.81 0.16
CA GLU A 121 -15.47 -2.07 1.21
C GLU A 121 -15.71 -2.98 2.42
N LEU A 122 -15.39 -2.45 3.60
CA LEU A 122 -15.76 -3.04 4.87
C LEU A 122 -16.82 -2.16 5.53
N GLU A 123 -17.82 -2.82 6.10
CA GLU A 123 -18.86 -2.20 6.91
C GLU A 123 -18.72 -2.66 8.37
N TYR A 124 -18.77 -1.70 9.29
CA TYR A 124 -18.78 -1.94 10.71
C TYR A 124 -20.21 -2.19 11.18
N GLU A 125 -20.45 -3.41 11.62
CA GLU A 125 -21.71 -3.85 12.18
C GLU A 125 -21.62 -3.84 13.71
N LYS A 126 -22.34 -2.92 14.34
CA LYS A 126 -22.51 -2.88 15.80
C LYS A 126 -23.90 -3.37 16.18
N THR A 127 -23.95 -4.50 16.88
CA THR A 127 -25.14 -5.05 17.53
C THR A 127 -25.06 -4.83 19.04
N ALA A 128 -26.12 -5.19 19.77
CA ALA A 128 -26.10 -5.18 21.23
C ALA A 128 -25.04 -6.14 21.85
N LYS A 129 -24.59 -7.15 21.08
CA LYS A 129 -23.70 -8.21 21.58
C LYS A 129 -22.33 -8.24 20.89
N SER A 130 -22.16 -7.51 19.79
CA SER A 130 -20.94 -7.59 18.99
C SER A 130 -20.69 -6.29 18.25
N ALA A 131 -19.44 -5.97 18.07
CA ALA A 131 -18.95 -4.95 17.16
C ALA A 131 -17.96 -5.65 16.23
N ARG A 132 -18.14 -5.57 14.91
CA ARG A 132 -17.23 -6.22 13.97
C ARG A 132 -17.23 -5.55 12.61
N TRP A 133 -16.10 -5.60 11.93
CA TRP A 133 -16.03 -5.33 10.50
C TRP A 133 -16.47 -6.54 9.68
N ARG A 134 -17.27 -6.32 8.63
CA ARG A 134 -17.61 -7.32 7.61
C ARG A 134 -17.24 -6.79 6.23
N HIS A 135 -16.89 -7.69 5.31
CA HIS A 135 -16.76 -7.35 3.90
C HIS A 135 -18.14 -7.20 3.26
N GLU A 136 -18.38 -6.07 2.60
CA GLU A 136 -19.61 -5.79 1.88
C GLU A 136 -19.47 -6.22 0.41
N VAL A 137 -19.84 -7.47 0.10
CA VAL A 137 -19.68 -8.07 -1.24
C VAL A 137 -20.46 -7.30 -2.31
N ALA A 138 -21.61 -6.71 -1.97
CA ALA A 138 -22.43 -5.99 -2.94
C ALA A 138 -21.96 -4.55 -3.19
N SER A 139 -20.87 -4.10 -2.56
CA SER A 139 -20.34 -2.75 -2.74
C SER A 139 -19.97 -2.47 -4.20
N GLU A 140 -20.40 -1.31 -4.68
CA GLU A 140 -20.03 -0.80 -5.99
C GLU A 140 -18.55 -0.39 -6.08
N HIS A 141 -17.88 -0.18 -4.93
CA HIS A 141 -16.46 0.19 -4.87
C HIS A 141 -15.52 -1.01 -5.01
N ASN A 142 -16.05 -2.24 -4.87
CA ASN A 142 -15.22 -3.44 -4.96
C ASN A 142 -14.64 -3.60 -6.38
N ARG A 143 -13.31 -3.59 -6.49
CA ARG A 143 -12.58 -3.60 -7.77
C ARG A 143 -11.33 -4.47 -7.68
N ARG A 144 -10.96 -5.05 -8.82
CA ARG A 144 -9.72 -5.78 -9.02
C ARG A 144 -8.99 -5.23 -10.23
N TRP A 145 -7.73 -4.87 -10.05
CA TRP A 145 -6.80 -4.68 -11.16
C TRP A 145 -5.73 -5.76 -11.05
N ASP A 146 -5.72 -6.68 -12.00
CA ASP A 146 -4.80 -7.81 -12.06
C ASP A 146 -3.75 -7.66 -13.17
N LEU A 147 -2.91 -8.68 -13.35
CA LEU A 147 -1.90 -8.74 -14.42
C LEU A 147 -2.47 -8.80 -15.85
N ASP A 148 -3.79 -8.69 -16.05
CA ASP A 148 -4.39 -8.55 -17.38
C ASP A 148 -5.23 -7.27 -17.48
N THR A 149 -5.33 -6.50 -16.39
CA THR A 149 -6.14 -5.29 -16.36
C THR A 149 -5.29 -4.11 -16.85
N PRO A 150 -5.66 -3.45 -17.97
CA PRO A 150 -4.96 -2.27 -18.41
C PRO A 150 -5.19 -1.12 -17.42
N ILE A 151 -4.13 -0.38 -17.10
CA ILE A 151 -4.19 0.84 -16.30
C ILE A 151 -3.67 2.01 -17.15
N PRO A 152 -4.47 3.09 -17.30
CA PRO A 152 -4.03 4.28 -18.02
C PRO A 152 -2.80 4.91 -17.36
N MET A 153 -1.96 5.52 -18.19
CA MET A 153 -0.77 6.26 -17.74
C MET A 153 -1.01 7.76 -17.90
N ASP A 154 -0.46 8.56 -16.99
CA ASP A 154 -0.55 10.02 -17.04
C ASP A 154 0.72 10.69 -16.49
N GLY A 155 0.95 11.94 -16.92
CA GLY A 155 2.10 12.77 -16.55
C GLY A 155 3.26 12.72 -17.56
N ALA A 156 4.15 13.70 -17.47
CA ALA A 156 5.38 13.70 -18.26
C ALA A 156 6.31 12.56 -17.81
N ARG A 157 6.96 11.89 -18.76
CA ARG A 157 7.99 10.89 -18.45
C ARG A 157 9.23 11.63 -17.93
N MET A 158 9.55 11.48 -16.64
CA MET A 158 10.66 12.20 -16.02
C MET A 158 11.95 11.36 -15.92
N ALA A 159 11.89 10.06 -16.21
CA ALA A 159 13.07 9.18 -16.27
C ALA A 159 13.13 8.52 -17.66
N PRO A 160 14.33 8.44 -18.29
CA PRO A 160 14.48 7.66 -19.49
C PRO A 160 14.21 6.19 -19.16
N ASP A 161 13.41 5.55 -20.00
CA ASP A 161 13.28 4.10 -19.96
C ASP A 161 14.69 3.50 -20.12
N GLU A 162 15.15 2.67 -19.17
CA GLU A 162 16.28 1.77 -19.46
C GLU A 162 15.97 1.10 -20.81
N PRO A 163 16.95 0.81 -21.67
CA PRO A 163 16.70 0.12 -22.93
C PRO A 163 15.88 -1.16 -22.76
N ALA A 164 16.03 -1.83 -21.61
CA ALA A 164 15.24 -3.01 -21.19
C ALA A 164 13.72 -2.72 -21.00
N PHE A 165 13.34 -1.47 -20.75
CA PHE A 165 11.98 -1.03 -20.47
C PHE A 165 11.30 -0.30 -21.64
N ARG A 166 12.04 0.11 -22.68
CA ARG A 166 11.48 0.74 -23.90
C ARG A 166 10.45 -0.12 -24.65
N VAL A 167 10.47 -1.43 -24.41
CA VAL A 167 9.61 -2.41 -25.12
C VAL A 167 8.25 -2.59 -24.42
N GLN A 168 8.08 -2.11 -23.18
CA GLN A 168 6.79 -2.22 -22.49
C GLN A 168 5.84 -1.11 -22.97
N ARG A 169 4.82 -1.54 -23.73
CA ARG A 169 3.74 -0.70 -24.25
C ARG A 169 3.11 0.19 -23.17
N VAL A 170 2.54 1.30 -23.63
CA VAL A 170 1.82 2.34 -22.87
C VAL A 170 0.66 1.78 -22.01
N ASP A 171 0.23 0.53 -22.24
CA ASP A 171 -0.83 -0.16 -21.47
C ASP A 171 -0.34 -1.47 -20.84
N ALA A 172 0.83 -1.48 -20.22
CA ALA A 172 1.32 -2.67 -19.52
C ALA A 172 0.32 -3.12 -18.42
N PRO A 173 0.16 -4.42 -18.14
CA PRO A 173 -0.69 -4.87 -17.04
C PRO A 173 -0.12 -4.51 -15.65
N VAL A 174 -0.98 -4.48 -14.62
CA VAL A 174 -0.56 -4.14 -13.25
C VAL A 174 0.45 -5.13 -12.72
N GLY A 175 1.62 -4.62 -12.31
CA GLY A 175 2.67 -5.45 -11.72
C GLY A 175 2.31 -5.99 -10.33
N ALA A 176 3.17 -6.86 -9.82
CA ALA A 176 3.17 -7.23 -8.41
C ALA A 176 3.35 -5.99 -7.52
N ILE A 177 2.55 -5.84 -6.47
CA ILE A 177 2.64 -4.67 -5.60
C ILE A 177 3.63 -4.93 -4.45
N ALA A 178 4.58 -4.03 -4.28
CA ALA A 178 5.61 -4.09 -3.24
C ALA A 178 5.16 -3.39 -1.95
N CYS A 179 4.67 -2.16 -2.07
CA CYS A 179 4.22 -1.34 -0.95
C CYS A 179 3.06 -0.42 -1.36
N VAL A 180 2.35 0.13 -0.36
CA VAL A 180 1.30 1.13 -0.57
C VAL A 180 1.40 2.27 0.43
N ALA A 181 0.89 3.46 0.07
CA ALA A 181 0.74 4.60 0.97
C ALA A 181 -0.57 5.35 0.69
N ALA A 182 -1.32 5.67 1.74
CA ALA A 182 -2.48 6.55 1.63
C ALA A 182 -2.04 8.00 1.43
N THR A 183 -2.79 8.76 0.62
CA THR A 183 -2.54 10.17 0.38
C THR A 183 -3.51 11.04 1.20
N PRO A 184 -3.13 12.29 1.54
CA PRO A 184 -4.03 13.24 2.21
C PRO A 184 -5.29 13.61 1.40
N TRP A 185 -5.30 13.36 0.08
CA TRP A 185 -6.44 13.58 -0.80
C TRP A 185 -7.25 12.31 -1.10
N GLN A 186 -7.15 11.30 -0.24
CA GLN A 186 -7.98 10.09 -0.25
C GLN A 186 -7.75 9.15 -1.45
N SER A 187 -6.56 9.18 -2.05
CA SER A 187 -6.09 8.13 -2.96
C SER A 187 -5.07 7.22 -2.25
N VAL A 188 -4.66 6.15 -2.92
CA VAL A 188 -3.59 5.26 -2.45
C VAL A 188 -2.55 5.11 -3.55
N LEU A 189 -1.29 5.38 -3.23
CA LEU A 189 -0.17 5.08 -4.11
C LEU A 189 0.26 3.63 -3.86
N CYS A 190 0.34 2.84 -4.92
CA CYS A 190 0.80 1.46 -4.92
C CYS A 190 2.07 1.37 -5.77
N ALA A 191 3.18 0.89 -5.21
CA ALA A 191 4.40 0.64 -5.98
C ALA A 191 4.37 -0.74 -6.62
N GLU A 192 4.50 -0.81 -7.95
CA GLU A 192 4.80 -2.05 -8.66
C GLU A 192 6.27 -2.45 -8.43
N ARG A 193 6.55 -3.74 -8.20
CA ARG A 193 7.91 -4.29 -8.17
C ARG A 193 8.58 -4.05 -9.53
N GLY A 194 9.69 -3.33 -9.53
CA GLY A 194 10.42 -2.93 -10.75
C GLY A 194 9.58 -2.13 -11.77
N GLY A 195 8.52 -1.46 -11.31
CA GLY A 195 7.51 -0.84 -12.18
C GLY A 195 7.20 0.61 -11.81
N TRP A 196 5.97 1.02 -12.10
CA TRP A 196 5.49 2.38 -11.88
C TRP A 196 4.78 2.51 -10.53
N ILE A 197 4.61 3.75 -10.08
CA ILE A 197 3.66 4.06 -9.02
C ILE A 197 2.25 4.17 -9.62
N VAL A 198 1.34 3.35 -9.12
CA VAL A 198 -0.09 3.36 -9.48
C VAL A 198 -0.85 4.13 -8.40
N GLU A 199 -1.51 5.22 -8.75
CA GLU A 199 -2.47 5.89 -7.88
C GLU A 199 -3.86 5.27 -8.05
N VAL A 200 -4.43 4.81 -6.94
CA VAL A 200 -5.75 4.19 -6.86
C VAL A 200 -6.71 5.16 -6.18
N HIS A 201 -7.77 5.52 -6.89
CA HIS A 201 -8.89 6.27 -6.35
C HIS A 201 -10.01 5.27 -6.00
N ALA A 202 -9.94 4.74 -4.78
CA ALA A 202 -10.82 3.65 -4.33
C ALA A 202 -12.32 4.01 -4.46
N VAL A 203 -12.66 5.27 -4.21
CA VAL A 203 -14.04 5.77 -4.28
C VAL A 203 -14.59 5.77 -5.70
N SER A 204 -13.87 6.36 -6.65
CA SER A 204 -14.28 6.40 -8.07
C SER A 204 -14.04 5.08 -8.80
N GLY A 205 -13.27 4.16 -8.21
CA GLY A 205 -12.91 2.90 -8.82
C GLY A 205 -11.99 3.08 -10.02
N THR A 206 -11.10 4.08 -9.98
CA THR A 206 -10.10 4.35 -11.04
C THR A 206 -8.69 4.10 -10.51
N ALA A 207 -7.79 3.70 -11.41
CA ALA A 207 -6.37 3.57 -11.13
C ALA A 207 -5.57 4.17 -12.29
N ILE A 208 -4.46 4.84 -12.01
CA ILE A 208 -3.64 5.57 -12.98
C ILE A 208 -2.17 5.39 -12.63
N ARG A 209 -1.31 5.10 -13.61
CA ARG A 209 0.15 5.14 -13.41
C ARG A 209 0.67 6.55 -13.52
N ARG A 210 1.47 6.97 -12.54
CA ARG A 210 2.07 8.31 -12.46
C ARG A 210 3.49 8.30 -13.00
N LEU A 211 3.64 8.65 -14.29
CA LEU A 211 4.94 8.61 -14.99
C LEU A 211 5.95 9.62 -14.44
N SER A 212 5.45 10.72 -13.90
CA SER A 212 6.20 11.79 -13.24
C SER A 212 6.92 11.35 -11.97
N LEU A 213 6.47 10.28 -11.31
CA LEU A 213 7.13 9.68 -10.16
C LEU A 213 8.30 8.76 -10.56
N GLY A 214 8.50 8.55 -11.86
CA GLY A 214 9.51 7.66 -12.39
C GLY A 214 9.14 6.19 -12.24
N ARG A 215 9.99 5.34 -12.82
CA ARG A 215 9.93 3.89 -12.69
C ARG A 215 10.95 3.45 -11.64
N VAL A 216 10.48 2.99 -10.49
CA VAL A 216 11.33 2.70 -9.32
C VAL A 216 10.86 1.40 -8.67
N ASP A 217 11.80 0.52 -8.33
CA ASP A 217 11.53 -0.65 -7.51
C ASP A 217 11.39 -0.23 -6.04
N ALA A 218 10.28 0.45 -5.72
CA ALA A 218 10.11 1.11 -4.44
C ALA A 218 9.70 0.12 -3.34
N VAL A 219 10.47 0.09 -2.25
CA VAL A 219 10.19 -0.71 -1.04
C VAL A 219 9.39 0.06 0.00
N SER A 220 9.43 1.39 -0.06
CA SER A 220 8.61 2.26 0.78
C SER A 220 8.17 3.51 0.01
N ILE A 221 6.99 4.02 0.36
CA ILE A 221 6.44 5.29 -0.12
C ILE A 221 6.10 6.14 1.09
N ALA A 222 6.55 7.40 1.10
CA ALA A 222 6.13 8.40 2.07
C ALA A 222 5.55 9.61 1.34
N VAL A 223 4.35 10.03 1.75
CA VAL A 223 3.64 11.19 1.18
C VAL A 223 3.55 12.28 2.24
N ARG A 224 3.96 13.50 1.87
CA ARG A 224 3.79 14.70 2.70
C ARG A 224 3.01 15.73 1.90
N ALA A 225 1.91 16.22 2.46
CA ALA A 225 1.16 17.32 1.90
C ALA A 225 0.73 18.25 3.04
N GLU A 226 1.15 19.51 2.95
CA GLU A 226 0.79 20.55 3.90
C GLU A 226 0.05 21.66 3.16
N ALA A 227 -0.99 22.23 3.77
CA ALA A 227 -1.85 23.21 3.12
C ALA A 227 -1.03 24.37 2.52
N GLY A 228 -1.23 24.63 1.23
CA GLY A 228 -0.53 25.69 0.52
C GLY A 228 0.94 25.40 0.18
N LYS A 229 1.45 24.19 0.45
CA LYS A 229 2.80 23.74 0.06
C LYS A 229 2.73 22.71 -1.05
N ALA A 230 3.85 22.49 -1.72
CA ALA A 230 3.99 21.38 -2.66
C ALA A 230 3.76 20.04 -1.96
N ILE A 231 3.19 19.09 -2.70
CA ILE A 231 3.13 17.69 -2.34
C ILE A 231 4.51 17.10 -2.56
N VAL A 232 4.98 16.36 -1.58
CA VAL A 232 6.26 15.65 -1.64
C VAL A 232 6.00 14.15 -1.53
N VAL A 233 6.50 13.39 -2.50
CA VAL A 233 6.49 11.92 -2.48
C VAL A 233 7.93 11.44 -2.41
N GLU A 234 8.28 10.73 -1.35
CA GLU A 234 9.58 10.08 -1.19
C GLU A 234 9.45 8.58 -1.44
N LEU A 235 10.28 8.03 -2.31
CA LEU A 235 10.31 6.61 -2.68
C LEU A 235 11.67 6.03 -2.32
N GLU A 236 11.70 5.03 -1.45
CA GLU A 236 12.94 4.29 -1.15
C GLU A 236 13.09 3.14 -2.13
N SER A 237 14.23 3.05 -2.81
CA SER A 237 14.48 2.02 -3.81
C SER A 237 15.09 0.76 -3.18
N ALA A 238 14.66 -0.42 -3.62
CA ALA A 238 15.29 -1.70 -3.30
C ALA A 238 16.77 -1.74 -3.71
N ARG A 239 17.13 -1.00 -4.77
CA ARG A 239 18.50 -0.87 -5.28
C ARG A 239 19.34 0.14 -4.48
N GLY A 240 18.79 0.70 -3.41
CA GLY A 240 19.41 1.75 -2.62
C GLY A 240 19.11 3.16 -3.13
N GLY A 241 19.16 4.12 -2.21
CA GLY A 241 18.83 5.52 -2.47
C GLY A 241 17.35 5.87 -2.28
N THR A 242 17.07 7.16 -2.39
CA THR A 242 15.74 7.74 -2.21
C THR A 242 15.44 8.65 -3.39
N PHE A 243 14.28 8.48 -4.01
CA PHE A 243 13.72 9.44 -4.94
C PHE A 243 12.78 10.39 -4.18
N LYS A 244 12.73 11.64 -4.61
CA LYS A 244 11.81 12.65 -4.06
C LYS A 244 11.18 13.40 -5.20
N PHE A 245 9.87 13.24 -5.34
CA PHE A 245 9.06 14.07 -6.23
C PHE A 245 8.51 15.27 -5.46
N VAL A 246 8.53 16.44 -6.09
CA VAL A 246 7.96 17.68 -5.57
C VAL A 246 6.99 18.25 -6.60
N SER A 247 5.70 18.33 -6.27
CA SER A 247 4.69 18.86 -7.20
C SER A 247 4.85 20.37 -7.43
N HIS A 248 4.57 20.83 -8.64
CA HIS A 248 4.45 22.27 -8.92
C HIS A 248 3.17 22.87 -8.33
N GLN A 249 2.10 22.07 -8.28
CA GLN A 249 0.84 22.46 -7.66
C GLN A 249 0.96 22.42 -6.14
N ARG A 250 0.27 23.35 -5.48
CA ARG A 250 0.16 23.39 -4.01
C ARG A 250 -1.03 22.55 -3.56
N PHE A 251 -0.85 21.82 -2.48
CA PHE A 251 -1.90 21.03 -1.86
C PHE A 251 -3.01 21.94 -1.29
N ASP A 252 -4.24 21.70 -1.73
CA ASP A 252 -5.44 22.30 -1.17
C ASP A 252 -6.30 21.25 -0.45
N PRO A 253 -6.32 21.21 0.89
CA PRO A 253 -7.11 20.24 1.64
C PRO A 253 -8.62 20.45 1.49
N ARG A 254 -9.07 21.61 1.00
CA ARG A 254 -10.50 21.91 0.79
C ARG A 254 -11.03 21.30 -0.51
N LEU A 255 -10.13 20.99 -1.45
CA LEU A 255 -10.43 20.40 -2.75
C LEU A 255 -9.63 19.11 -2.95
N PRO A 256 -9.89 18.02 -2.20
CA PRO A 256 -9.17 16.75 -2.35
C PRO A 256 -9.07 16.27 -3.81
N GLN A 257 -10.20 16.35 -4.54
CA GLN A 257 -10.25 15.95 -5.95
C GLN A 257 -9.40 16.84 -6.87
N GLY A 258 -9.16 18.09 -6.50
CA GLY A 258 -8.26 19.00 -7.24
C GLY A 258 -6.79 18.57 -7.14
N ASN A 259 -6.40 17.89 -6.07
CA ASN A 259 -5.01 17.44 -5.85
C ASN A 259 -4.64 16.19 -6.66
N VAL A 260 -5.60 15.52 -7.28
CA VAL A 260 -5.37 14.32 -8.11
C VAL A 260 -4.41 14.61 -9.27
N GLN A 261 -4.44 15.84 -9.78
CA GLN A 261 -3.58 16.27 -10.89
C GLN A 261 -2.22 16.79 -10.42
N SER A 262 -2.03 16.95 -9.11
CA SER A 262 -0.80 17.53 -8.56
C SER A 262 0.41 16.61 -8.70
N LEU A 263 0.19 15.31 -8.87
CA LEU A 263 1.26 14.38 -9.19
C LEU A 263 1.67 14.43 -10.67
N LEU A 264 0.96 15.11 -11.56
CA LEU A 264 1.30 15.11 -13.00
C LEU A 264 2.51 15.96 -13.36
N ILE A 265 2.69 17.07 -12.64
CA ILE A 265 3.69 18.09 -12.96
C ILE A 265 4.48 18.38 -11.70
N GLY A 266 5.79 18.13 -11.76
CA GLY A 266 6.70 18.32 -10.65
C GLY A 266 8.14 18.05 -11.05
N GLU A 267 9.01 18.14 -10.06
CA GLU A 267 10.43 17.86 -10.18
C GLU A 267 10.75 16.57 -9.43
N LEU A 268 11.51 15.68 -10.06
CA LEU A 268 12.00 14.45 -9.45
C LEU A 268 13.47 14.63 -9.07
N PHE A 269 13.81 14.26 -7.86
CA PHE A 269 15.16 14.30 -7.32
C PHE A 269 15.58 12.91 -6.87
N PHE A 270 16.88 12.65 -6.86
CA PHE A 270 17.46 11.43 -6.31
C PHE A 270 18.56 11.75 -5.30
N ARG A 271 18.68 10.88 -4.30
CA ARG A 271 19.77 10.88 -3.33
C ARG A 271 20.25 9.45 -3.12
N GLN A 272 21.56 9.21 -3.26
CA GLN A 272 22.16 7.92 -2.97
C GLN A 272 22.23 7.66 -1.45
N GLY A 273 22.10 6.40 -1.02
CA GLY A 273 22.26 6.03 0.38
C GLY A 273 23.69 6.30 0.86
N GLY A 274 23.83 6.89 2.07
CA GLY A 274 25.12 7.16 2.71
C GLY A 274 25.63 8.61 2.61
N GLU A 275 25.10 9.40 1.67
CA GLU A 275 25.48 10.82 1.50
C GLU A 275 24.43 11.73 2.18
N PRO A 276 24.82 12.49 3.23
CA PRO A 276 23.89 13.38 3.89
C PRO A 276 23.59 14.60 2.99
N HIS A 277 22.35 14.65 2.48
CA HIS A 277 21.60 15.84 2.06
C HIS A 277 21.69 16.37 0.62
N VAL A 278 22.50 15.80 -0.28
CA VAL A 278 22.51 16.29 -1.67
C VAL A 278 21.43 15.60 -2.50
N TRP A 279 20.42 16.37 -2.88
CA TRP A 279 19.40 15.96 -3.85
C TRP A 279 19.83 16.40 -5.24
N ALA A 280 20.06 15.44 -6.14
CA ALA A 280 20.35 15.72 -7.54
C ALA A 280 19.05 15.70 -8.36
N PRO A 281 18.78 16.70 -9.22
CA PRO A 281 17.62 16.66 -10.10
C PRO A 281 17.76 15.52 -11.10
N VAL A 282 16.68 14.77 -11.30
CA VAL A 282 16.56 13.73 -12.32
C VAL A 282 16.04 14.40 -13.58
N THR A 283 16.95 14.66 -14.54
CA THR A 283 16.60 15.20 -15.86
C THR A 283 16.84 14.14 -16.93
N GLU A 284 16.12 14.24 -18.06
CA GLU A 284 16.21 13.26 -19.17
C GLU A 284 17.65 12.99 -19.65
N GLY A 285 18.57 13.96 -19.51
CA GLY A 285 19.98 13.82 -19.92
C GLY A 285 20.90 13.18 -18.88
N LEU A 286 20.53 13.17 -17.60
CA LEU A 286 21.42 12.70 -16.51
C LEU A 286 21.37 11.18 -16.32
N VAL A 287 20.27 10.52 -16.66
CA VAL A 287 20.00 9.12 -16.25
C VAL A 287 20.52 8.08 -17.28
N GLY A 288 20.99 8.52 -18.46
CA GLY A 288 21.29 7.62 -19.58
C GLY A 288 22.62 6.86 -19.53
N GLU A 289 23.70 7.47 -19.04
CA GLU A 289 25.05 6.84 -19.11
C GLU A 289 25.71 6.66 -17.74
N GLU A 290 25.69 7.67 -16.87
CA GLU A 290 26.31 7.56 -15.54
C GLU A 290 25.48 6.68 -14.58
N TRP A 291 24.17 6.64 -14.77
CA TRP A 291 23.25 5.90 -13.91
C TRP A 291 22.96 4.48 -14.40
N ALA A 292 22.95 4.28 -15.72
CA ALA A 292 22.87 2.94 -16.30
C ALA A 292 23.99 2.05 -15.76
N GLY A 293 25.23 2.56 -15.60
CA GLY A 293 26.33 1.80 -14.99
C GLY A 293 26.20 1.54 -13.49
N ARG A 294 25.44 2.38 -12.74
CA ARG A 294 25.23 2.22 -11.28
C ARG A 294 23.97 1.42 -10.94
N LEU A 295 23.00 1.33 -11.86
CA LEU A 295 21.73 0.61 -11.70
C LEU A 295 21.68 -0.69 -12.52
N ALA A 296 22.60 -0.90 -13.47
CA ALA A 296 22.75 -2.15 -14.21
C ALA A 296 23.43 -3.20 -13.34
N ASP A 297 22.61 -3.91 -12.57
CA ASP A 297 22.82 -5.34 -12.34
C ASP A 297 21.54 -6.07 -12.77
N PRO A 298 21.63 -7.16 -13.54
CA PRO A 298 20.51 -7.66 -14.32
C PRO A 298 19.59 -8.49 -13.43
N PHE A 299 18.36 -8.03 -13.24
CA PHE A 299 17.30 -9.02 -13.05
C PHE A 299 17.05 -9.64 -14.43
N PRO A 300 17.24 -10.96 -14.60
CA PRO A 300 16.93 -11.59 -15.87
C PRO A 300 15.44 -11.35 -16.14
N ALA A 301 15.12 -10.98 -17.38
CA ALA A 301 13.76 -11.02 -17.88
C ALA A 301 13.12 -12.33 -17.39
N ALA A 302 11.93 -12.27 -16.81
CA ALA A 302 11.22 -13.43 -16.29
C ALA A 302 11.05 -14.48 -17.40
N THR A 303 12.05 -15.35 -17.55
CA THR A 303 11.95 -16.61 -18.29
C THR A 303 11.55 -17.66 -17.27
N ALA A 304 10.38 -18.22 -17.48
CA ALA A 304 9.94 -19.42 -16.78
C ALA A 304 10.91 -20.57 -17.10
N ALA A 305 11.97 -20.79 -16.31
CA ALA A 305 12.70 -22.06 -16.28
C ALA A 305 13.65 -22.17 -15.07
N THR A 306 13.43 -23.25 -14.30
CA THR A 306 14.38 -23.93 -13.39
C THR A 306 14.88 -23.20 -12.15
N ALA A 307 14.07 -23.29 -11.08
CA ALA A 307 14.59 -23.33 -9.73
C ALA A 307 15.39 -24.64 -9.53
N ALA A 308 16.71 -24.52 -9.33
CA ALA A 308 17.50 -25.62 -8.76
C ALA A 308 17.21 -25.69 -7.25
N PRO A 309 17.05 -26.89 -6.67
CA PRO A 309 16.62 -27.02 -5.28
C PRO A 309 17.80 -26.76 -4.34
N LEU A 310 17.66 -25.76 -3.47
CA LEU A 310 18.39 -25.72 -2.20
C LEU A 310 17.87 -26.89 -1.36
N ALA A 311 18.70 -27.93 -1.26
CA ALA A 311 18.48 -29.06 -0.37
C ALA A 311 18.34 -28.55 1.06
N THR A 312 17.09 -28.50 1.54
CA THR A 312 16.79 -28.32 2.96
C THR A 312 16.31 -29.66 3.49
N VAL A 313 17.06 -30.17 4.45
CA VAL A 313 16.75 -31.37 5.23
C VAL A 313 15.32 -31.28 5.74
N ALA A 314 14.57 -32.36 5.51
CA ALA A 314 13.19 -32.51 5.92
C ALA A 314 13.04 -32.42 7.45
N ALA A 315 12.25 -31.46 7.90
CA ALA A 315 11.47 -31.57 9.12
C ALA A 315 10.07 -31.06 8.80
N GLY A 316 9.09 -31.96 8.84
CA GLY A 316 7.71 -31.70 8.44
C GLY A 316 7.07 -30.62 9.30
N ALA A 317 6.67 -29.52 8.67
CA ALA A 317 5.66 -28.60 9.19
C ALA A 317 4.87 -28.05 8.00
N GLN A 318 3.55 -28.29 8.00
CA GLN A 318 2.63 -27.71 7.02
C GLN A 318 2.64 -26.18 7.18
N SER A 319 2.91 -25.47 6.09
CA SER A 319 2.91 -24.00 6.06
C SER A 319 1.51 -23.44 6.39
N PRO A 320 1.37 -22.47 7.33
CA PRO A 320 0.09 -21.85 7.62
C PRO A 320 -0.39 -21.01 6.42
N ARG A 321 -1.66 -21.19 6.02
CA ARG A 321 -2.29 -20.49 4.89
C ARG A 321 -2.38 -18.98 5.16
N ALA A 322 -1.77 -18.16 4.31
CA ALA A 322 -1.80 -16.70 4.39
C ALA A 322 -3.22 -16.12 4.25
N GLY A 323 -3.56 -15.13 5.06
CA GLY A 323 -4.84 -14.40 5.04
C GLY A 323 -4.66 -12.99 5.62
N ALA A 324 -5.60 -12.08 5.33
CA ALA A 324 -5.62 -10.75 5.95
C ALA A 324 -6.35 -10.84 7.30
N PHE A 325 -5.68 -10.40 8.37
CA PHE A 325 -6.18 -10.45 9.75
C PHE A 325 -6.34 -9.05 10.31
N PHE A 326 -7.40 -8.85 11.10
CA PHE A 326 -7.60 -7.65 11.87
C PHE A 326 -7.59 -8.03 13.35
N VAL A 327 -6.96 -7.19 14.16
CA VAL A 327 -6.93 -7.33 15.61
C VAL A 327 -7.94 -6.34 16.18
N GLU A 328 -9.02 -6.85 16.76
CA GLU A 328 -9.97 -6.05 17.51
C GLU A 328 -9.60 -6.12 18.99
N ARG A 329 -9.62 -4.96 19.67
CA ARG A 329 -9.49 -4.93 21.13
C ARG A 329 -10.88 -5.05 21.72
N GLU A 330 -11.13 -6.12 22.46
CA GLU A 330 -12.30 -6.21 23.31
C GLU A 330 -12.14 -5.17 24.42
N THR A 331 -12.99 -4.14 24.41
CA THR A 331 -13.14 -3.27 25.57
C THR A 331 -14.18 -3.91 26.46
N ASP A 332 -13.73 -4.52 27.56
CA ASP A 332 -14.62 -5.10 28.56
C ASP A 332 -15.71 -4.10 28.94
N GLY A 333 -16.96 -4.51 28.69
CA GLY A 333 -18.14 -3.79 29.10
C GLY A 333 -18.37 -3.93 30.61
N ALA A 334 -18.69 -2.80 31.23
CA ALA A 334 -19.44 -2.67 32.47
C ALA A 334 -18.95 -3.48 33.69
N SER A 335 -18.15 -2.84 34.54
CA SER A 335 -18.21 -3.10 35.98
C SER A 335 -19.60 -2.72 36.49
N VAL A 336 -20.50 -3.68 36.59
CA VAL A 336 -21.67 -3.59 37.47
C VAL A 336 -21.12 -3.59 38.89
N LEU A 337 -20.95 -2.40 39.47
CA LEU A 337 -20.83 -2.26 40.91
C LEU A 337 -22.24 -2.43 41.49
N SER A 338 -22.60 -3.67 41.82
CA SER A 338 -23.56 -3.94 42.87
C SER A 338 -22.82 -3.89 44.20
N GLY A 339 -23.10 -2.86 44.99
CA GLY A 339 -22.54 -2.59 46.31
C GLY A 339 -22.93 -1.19 46.75
#